data_AF-A0A316EK56-F1
#
_entry.id   AF-A0A316EK56-F1
#
_cell.length_a   1.000
_cell.length_b   1.000
_cell.length_c   1.000
_cell.angle_alpha   90.00
_cell.angle_beta   90.00
_cell.angle_gamma   90.00
#
_symmetry.space_group_name_H-M   'P 1'
#
loop_
_entity.id
_entity.type
_entity.pdbx_description
1 polymer ?
#
loop_
_entity_poly.entity_id
_entity_poly.type
_entity_poly.pdbx_seq_one_letter_code
_entity_poly.pdbx_strand_id
1 'polypeptide(L)'
;MISDYLLRPVYDAYIVASECFNVVDKIIRDQNAAFMHELPFTRETPQDAVVALQRARQQAADLAVLALFATFERMLIEQLQTARAWLALGRPVSYAARLADKFGKEVEYWRFHDVMDLFKPEVDVDLIGRAKQIKQYRDWIAHRNPSKPAPSVVTPELTFRVLSGLIEQIRDAHVSTSSIEA
;
A
#
# COMPACT_ATOMS: atom_id res chain seq x y z
N MET A 1 -3.41 16.93 1.60
CA MET A 1 -3.91 16.93 3.01
C MET A 1 -4.80 15.74 3.38
N ILE A 2 -5.68 15.23 2.49
CA ILE A 2 -6.50 14.01 2.77
C ILE A 2 -5.83 12.71 2.26
N SER A 3 -4.87 12.80 1.33
CA SER A 3 -4.00 11.70 0.87
C SER A 3 -3.24 11.07 2.02
N ASP A 4 -2.63 11.92 2.85
CA ASP A 4 -2.03 11.53 4.12
C ASP A 4 -3.01 10.73 4.96
N TYR A 5 -4.26 11.15 5.14
CA TYR A 5 -5.19 10.48 6.06
C TYR A 5 -5.45 8.99 5.76
N LEU A 6 -5.39 8.57 4.49
CA LEU A 6 -5.69 7.18 4.12
C LEU A 6 -4.53 6.23 4.39
N LEU A 7 -3.32 6.58 3.96
CA LEU A 7 -2.15 5.71 4.08
C LEU A 7 -1.37 5.94 5.37
N ARG A 8 -1.48 7.13 5.96
CA ARG A 8 -0.70 7.54 7.14
C ARG A 8 -0.93 6.65 8.35
N PRO A 9 -2.16 6.20 8.70
CA PRO A 9 -2.34 5.31 9.84
C PRO A 9 -1.54 4.00 9.72
N VAL A 10 -1.47 3.44 8.51
CA VAL A 10 -0.69 2.23 8.23
C VAL A 10 0.82 2.52 8.33
N TYR A 11 1.27 3.65 7.76
CA TYR A 11 2.67 4.03 7.79
C TYR A 11 3.15 4.38 9.21
N ASP A 12 2.37 5.13 9.98
CA ASP A 12 2.69 5.50 11.36
C ASP A 12 2.77 4.27 12.27
N ALA A 13 1.89 3.29 12.09
CA ALA A 13 1.96 2.02 12.81
C ALA A 13 3.29 1.29 12.54
N TYR A 14 3.77 1.31 11.29
CA TYR A 14 5.08 0.78 10.93
C TYR A 14 6.23 1.57 11.56
N ILE A 15 6.15 2.91 11.58
CA ILE A 15 7.19 3.75 12.20
C ILE A 15 7.29 3.46 13.70
N VAL A 16 6.16 3.39 14.41
CA VAL A 16 6.12 3.02 15.83
C VAL A 16 6.76 1.65 16.06
N ALA A 17 6.42 0.64 15.24
CA ALA A 17 7.03 -0.68 15.33
C ALA A 17 8.55 -0.64 15.09
N SER A 18 9.02 0.13 14.10
CA SER A 18 10.44 0.32 13.80
C SER A 18 11.20 0.98 14.94
N GLU A 19 10.61 1.98 15.59
CA GLU A 19 11.20 2.62 16.77
C GLU A 19 11.30 1.65 17.96
N CYS A 20 10.26 0.85 18.20
CA CYS A 20 10.31 -0.21 19.22
C CYS A 20 11.47 -1.19 18.94
N PHE A 21 11.70 -1.58 17.69
CA PHE A 21 12.83 -2.44 17.34
C PHE A 21 14.19 -1.77 17.60
N ASN A 22 14.32 -0.46 17.35
CA ASN A 22 15.55 0.29 17.64
C ASN A 22 15.87 0.30 19.13
N VAL A 23 14.85 0.48 19.98
CA VAL A 23 15.00 0.45 21.44
C VAL A 23 15.46 -0.92 21.90
N VAL A 24 14.83 -2.00 21.41
CA VAL A 24 15.21 -3.38 21.74
C VAL A 24 16.63 -3.70 21.26
N ASP A 25 17.02 -3.28 20.05
CA ASP A 25 18.37 -3.46 19.53
C ASP A 25 19.42 -2.81 20.44
N LYS A 26 19.12 -1.60 20.94
CA LYS A 26 19.98 -0.89 21.88
C LYS A 26 20.14 -1.64 23.20
N ILE A 27 19.05 -2.16 23.77
CA ILE A 27 19.07 -2.94 25.02
C ILE A 27 19.94 -4.21 24.87
N ILE A 28 19.81 -4.91 23.73
CA ILE A 28 20.61 -6.11 23.45
C ILE A 28 22.10 -5.76 23.33
N ARG A 29 22.44 -4.68 22.62
CA ARG A 29 23.83 -4.22 22.43
C ARG A 29 24.49 -3.75 23.73
N ASP A 30 23.74 -3.07 24.58
CA ASP A 30 24.22 -2.57 25.86
C ASP A 30 24.40 -3.71 26.90
N GLN A 31 24.11 -4.97 26.53
CA GLN A 31 24.24 -6.18 27.35
C GLN A 31 23.62 -6.02 28.75
N ASN A 32 22.49 -5.30 28.84
CA ASN A 32 21.86 -5.03 30.11
C ASN A 32 21.21 -6.32 30.65
N ALA A 33 21.98 -7.09 31.41
CA ALA A 33 21.68 -8.47 31.82
C ALA A 33 20.32 -8.61 32.53
N ALA A 34 19.87 -7.55 33.22
CA ALA A 34 18.55 -7.52 33.87
C ALA A 34 17.39 -7.67 32.87
N PHE A 35 17.50 -7.09 31.67
CA PHE A 35 16.44 -7.16 30.66
C PHE A 35 16.57 -8.38 29.75
N MET A 36 17.78 -8.94 29.60
CA MET A 36 18.02 -10.08 28.70
C MET A 36 17.30 -11.36 29.16
N HIS A 37 17.06 -11.55 30.46
CA HIS A 37 16.33 -12.71 30.98
C HIS A 37 14.81 -12.62 30.81
N GLU A 38 14.27 -11.43 30.55
CA GLU A 38 12.82 -11.19 30.45
C GLU A 38 12.30 -11.21 29.00
N LEU A 39 13.19 -11.27 28.01
CA LEU A 39 12.80 -11.25 26.60
C LEU A 39 12.46 -12.68 26.12
N PRO A 40 11.21 -12.98 25.72
CA PRO A 40 10.82 -14.35 25.33
C PRO A 40 11.45 -14.85 24.02
N PHE A 41 12.21 -14.02 23.32
CA PHE A 41 12.89 -14.33 22.05
C PHE A 41 14.41 -14.51 22.18
N THR A 42 15.01 -14.30 23.35
CA THR A 42 16.39 -14.75 23.67
C THR A 42 16.33 -16.23 23.99
N ARG A 43 16.25 -17.08 22.96
CA ARG A 43 16.07 -18.53 23.18
C ARG A 43 17.31 -19.16 23.82
N GLU A 44 18.53 -18.72 23.46
CA GLU A 44 19.76 -19.31 24.02
C GLU A 44 20.93 -18.29 24.10
N THR A 45 21.02 -17.34 23.15
CA THR A 45 22.13 -16.36 23.11
C THR A 45 21.68 -14.94 22.71
N PRO A 46 22.48 -13.90 22.99
CA PRO A 46 22.28 -12.56 22.44
C PRO A 46 22.23 -12.55 20.89
N GLN A 47 22.96 -13.46 20.25
CA GLN A 47 22.98 -13.61 18.79
C GLN A 47 21.60 -14.01 18.23
N ASP A 48 20.90 -14.92 18.93
CA ASP A 48 19.56 -15.37 18.52
C ASP A 48 18.54 -14.23 18.61
N ALA A 49 18.67 -13.38 19.62
CA ALA A 49 17.82 -12.21 19.78
C ALA A 49 18.03 -11.19 18.66
N VAL A 50 19.27 -10.95 18.25
CA VAL A 50 19.58 -10.09 17.09
C VAL A 50 18.95 -10.66 15.81
N VAL A 51 19.10 -11.96 15.56
CA VAL A 51 18.51 -12.62 14.36
C VAL A 51 16.99 -12.56 14.40
N ALA A 52 16.38 -12.83 15.56
CA ALA A 52 14.93 -12.74 15.73
C ALA A 52 14.42 -11.31 15.48
N LEU A 53 15.11 -10.30 16.01
CA LEU A 53 14.79 -8.89 15.83
C LEU A 53 14.90 -8.45 14.36
N GLN A 54 15.97 -8.86 13.68
CA GLN A 54 16.14 -8.58 12.25
C GLN A 54 15.02 -9.20 11.41
N ARG A 55 14.61 -10.45 11.71
CA ARG A 55 13.49 -11.11 11.04
C ARG A 55 12.17 -10.39 11.30
N ALA A 56 11.91 -9.99 12.55
CA ALA A 56 10.71 -9.24 12.92
C ALA A 56 10.67 -7.88 12.19
N ARG A 57 11.80 -7.18 12.10
CA ARG A 57 11.93 -5.92 11.38
C ARG A 57 11.61 -6.07 9.89
N GLN A 58 12.14 -7.11 9.26
CA GLN A 58 11.83 -7.39 7.85
C GLN A 58 10.35 -7.75 7.66
N GLN A 59 9.78 -8.58 8.53
CA GLN A 59 8.35 -8.92 8.46
C GLN A 59 7.46 -7.69 8.64
N ALA A 60 7.78 -6.80 9.58
CA ALA A 60 7.04 -5.56 9.77
C ALA A 60 7.12 -4.65 8.53
N ALA A 61 8.28 -4.56 7.88
CA ALA A 61 8.44 -3.81 6.65
C ALA A 61 7.61 -4.41 5.50
N ASP A 62 7.68 -5.74 5.31
CA ASP A 62 6.92 -6.45 4.27
C ASP A 62 5.41 -6.26 4.47
N LEU A 63 4.93 -6.41 5.70
CA LEU A 63 3.52 -6.24 6.04
C LEU A 63 3.05 -4.80 5.85
N ALA A 64 3.90 -3.82 6.16
CA ALA A 64 3.59 -2.41 5.92
C ALA A 64 3.44 -2.13 4.41
N VAL A 65 4.33 -2.65 3.57
CA VAL A 65 4.20 -2.50 2.11
C VAL A 65 2.92 -3.15 1.60
N LEU A 66 2.59 -4.36 2.07
CA LEU A 66 1.36 -5.06 1.70
C LEU A 66 0.12 -4.26 2.10
N ALA A 67 0.06 -3.78 3.34
CA ALA A 67 -1.07 -3.02 3.86
C ALA A 67 -1.24 -1.69 3.13
N LEU A 68 -0.16 -0.93 2.92
CA LEU A 68 -0.18 0.33 2.18
C LEU A 68 -0.73 0.13 0.76
N PHE A 69 -0.26 -0.92 0.07
CA PHE A 69 -0.71 -1.21 -1.29
C PHE A 69 -2.19 -1.63 -1.32
N ALA A 70 -2.63 -2.48 -0.39
CA ALA A 70 -4.03 -2.90 -0.30
C ALA A 70 -4.97 -1.72 -0.01
N THR A 71 -4.58 -0.80 0.88
CA THR A 71 -5.34 0.43 1.15
C THR A 71 -5.44 1.30 -0.09
N PHE A 72 -4.35 1.44 -0.85
CA PHE A 72 -4.35 2.18 -2.11
C PHE A 72 -5.26 1.52 -3.17
N GLU A 73 -5.16 0.20 -3.36
CA GLU A 73 -6.04 -0.53 -4.28
C GLU A 73 -7.51 -0.34 -3.93
N ARG A 74 -7.87 -0.45 -2.64
CA ARG A 74 -9.24 -0.23 -2.20
C ARG A 74 -9.73 1.17 -2.53
N MET A 75 -8.91 2.19 -2.31
CA MET A 75 -9.23 3.57 -2.66
C MET A 75 -9.49 3.74 -4.17
N LEU A 76 -8.67 3.13 -5.04
CA LEU A 76 -8.91 3.19 -6.49
C LEU A 76 -10.25 2.59 -6.88
N ILE A 77 -10.59 1.43 -6.33
CA ILE A 77 -11.87 0.76 -6.58
C ILE A 77 -13.03 1.61 -6.08
N GLU A 78 -12.93 2.19 -4.89
CA GLU A 78 -13.96 3.09 -4.34
C GLU A 78 -14.15 4.33 -5.22
N GLN A 79 -13.05 4.92 -5.71
CA GLN A 79 -13.13 6.04 -6.66
C GLN A 79 -13.87 5.65 -7.93
N LEU A 80 -13.51 4.51 -8.55
CA LEU A 80 -14.23 4.03 -9.73
C LEU A 80 -15.70 3.73 -9.43
N GLN A 81 -16.03 3.21 -8.26
CA GLN A 81 -17.41 2.99 -7.85
C GLN A 81 -18.22 4.28 -7.77
N THR A 82 -17.61 5.44 -7.50
CA THR A 82 -18.31 6.73 -7.60
C THR A 82 -18.70 7.09 -9.04
N ALA A 83 -17.93 6.64 -10.04
CA ALA A 83 -18.25 6.81 -11.46
C ALA A 83 -19.54 6.11 -11.89
N ARG A 84 -20.03 5.16 -11.09
CA ARG A 84 -21.32 4.49 -11.29
C ARG A 84 -22.49 5.47 -11.41
N ALA A 85 -22.50 6.52 -10.59
CA ALA A 85 -23.58 7.52 -10.61
C ALA A 85 -23.62 8.24 -11.96
N TRP A 86 -22.46 8.64 -12.48
CA TRP A 86 -22.31 9.27 -13.78
C TRP A 86 -22.70 8.33 -14.92
N LEU A 87 -22.30 7.05 -14.87
CA LEU A 87 -22.69 6.04 -15.85
C LEU A 87 -24.21 5.80 -15.87
N ALA A 88 -24.87 5.87 -14.71
CA ALA A 88 -26.31 5.68 -14.60
C ALA A 88 -27.11 6.83 -15.27
N LEU A 89 -26.52 8.03 -15.33
CA LEU A 89 -27.06 9.19 -16.04
C LEU A 89 -26.75 9.19 -17.55
N GLY A 90 -25.95 8.21 -18.01
CA GLY A 90 -25.54 8.09 -19.40
C GLY A 90 -26.68 7.81 -20.38
N ARG A 91 -26.34 7.84 -21.68
CA ARG A 91 -27.25 7.46 -22.76
C ARG A 91 -26.71 6.25 -23.53
N PRO A 92 -27.59 5.40 -24.08
CA PRO A 92 -29.05 5.40 -24.02
C PRO A 92 -29.63 5.06 -22.64
N VAL A 93 -30.67 5.79 -22.23
CA VAL A 93 -31.34 5.62 -20.92
C VAL A 93 -31.89 4.19 -20.74
N SER A 94 -32.27 3.54 -21.83
CA SER A 94 -32.85 2.19 -21.83
C SER A 94 -31.93 1.11 -21.23
N TYR A 95 -30.61 1.33 -21.22
CA TYR A 95 -29.67 0.39 -20.60
C TYR A 95 -28.59 1.02 -19.71
N ALA A 96 -28.51 2.35 -19.60
CA ALA A 96 -27.53 3.05 -18.76
C ALA A 96 -27.51 2.55 -17.30
N ALA A 97 -28.67 2.42 -16.66
CA ALA A 97 -28.76 1.90 -15.29
C ALA A 97 -28.24 0.46 -15.15
N ARG A 98 -28.52 -0.41 -16.13
CA ARG A 98 -28.02 -1.80 -16.15
C ARG A 98 -26.52 -1.86 -16.38
N LEU A 99 -26.00 -0.98 -17.23
CA LEU A 99 -24.56 -0.85 -17.48
C LEU A 99 -23.82 -0.37 -16.23
N ALA A 100 -24.35 0.65 -15.55
CA ALA A 100 -23.79 1.17 -14.30
C ALA A 100 -23.77 0.11 -13.19
N ASP A 101 -24.84 -0.67 -13.02
CA ASP A 101 -24.87 -1.77 -12.04
C ASP A 101 -23.86 -2.87 -12.39
N LYS A 102 -23.76 -3.24 -13.67
CA LYS A 102 -22.75 -4.20 -14.12
C LYS A 102 -21.34 -3.69 -13.86
N PHE A 103 -21.04 -2.45 -14.21
CA PHE A 103 -19.75 -1.82 -13.96
C PHE A 103 -19.38 -1.86 -12.46
N GLY A 104 -20.29 -1.47 -11.58
CA GLY A 104 -20.03 -1.47 -10.13
C GLY A 104 -19.75 -2.86 -9.55
N LYS A 105 -20.32 -3.93 -10.12
CA LYS A 105 -20.07 -5.32 -9.71
C LYS A 105 -18.75 -5.86 -10.26
N GLU A 106 -18.41 -5.50 -11.49
CA GLU A 106 -17.23 -6.03 -12.19
C GLU A 106 -15.94 -5.35 -11.75
N VAL A 107 -15.99 -4.05 -11.42
CA VAL A 107 -14.79 -3.24 -11.14
C VAL A 107 -13.95 -3.79 -9.97
N GLU A 108 -14.58 -4.42 -8.98
CA GLU A 108 -13.90 -5.10 -7.85
C GLU A 108 -12.96 -6.23 -8.30
N TYR A 109 -13.21 -6.83 -9.47
CA TYR A 109 -12.43 -7.94 -10.02
C TYR A 109 -11.42 -7.50 -11.08
N TRP A 110 -11.36 -6.20 -11.38
CA TRP A 110 -10.42 -5.70 -12.38
C TRP A 110 -9.00 -5.84 -11.88
N ARG A 111 -8.08 -6.17 -12.79
CA ARG A 111 -6.67 -6.25 -12.41
C ARG A 111 -6.16 -4.84 -12.20
N PHE A 112 -5.28 -4.66 -11.23
CA PHE A 112 -4.65 -3.37 -10.94
C PHE A 112 -4.16 -2.61 -12.18
N HIS A 113 -3.53 -3.30 -13.14
CA HIS A 113 -3.05 -2.62 -14.35
C HIS A 113 -4.16 -2.06 -15.24
N ASP A 114 -5.33 -2.72 -15.28
CA ASP A 114 -6.48 -2.25 -16.05
C ASP A 114 -7.08 -1.00 -15.39
N VAL A 115 -7.14 -1.01 -14.05
CA VAL A 115 -7.57 0.13 -13.24
C VAL A 115 -6.62 1.32 -13.42
N MET A 116 -5.31 1.11 -13.27
CA MET A 116 -4.31 2.17 -13.44
C MET A 116 -4.25 2.75 -14.84
N ASP A 117 -4.55 1.94 -15.86
CA ASP A 117 -4.56 2.38 -17.24
C ASP A 117 -5.61 3.48 -17.50
N LEU A 118 -6.69 3.53 -16.71
CA LEU A 118 -7.70 4.59 -16.78
C LEU A 118 -7.18 5.95 -16.32
N PHE A 119 -6.21 5.97 -15.40
CA PHE A 119 -5.68 7.19 -14.78
C PHE A 119 -4.39 7.69 -15.47
N LYS A 120 -3.94 7.04 -16.55
CA LYS A 120 -2.72 7.42 -17.26
C LYS A 120 -2.72 8.87 -17.78
N PRO A 121 -3.82 9.42 -18.30
CA PRO A 121 -3.82 10.82 -18.77
C PRO A 121 -3.59 11.83 -17.65
N GLU A 122 -3.96 11.50 -16.41
CA GLU A 122 -3.97 12.42 -15.27
C GLU A 122 -2.79 12.23 -14.31
N VAL A 123 -1.99 11.17 -14.50
CA VAL A 123 -0.98 10.74 -13.53
C VAL A 123 0.39 10.59 -14.17
N ASP A 124 1.41 11.00 -13.43
CA ASP A 124 2.82 10.86 -13.79
C ASP A 124 3.18 9.39 -14.08
N VAL A 125 3.70 9.16 -15.28
CA VAL A 125 4.11 7.84 -15.79
C VAL A 125 5.18 7.19 -14.91
N ASP A 126 6.08 7.98 -14.32
CA ASP A 126 7.11 7.47 -13.42
C ASP A 126 6.51 6.96 -12.11
N LEU A 127 5.47 7.61 -11.59
CA LEU A 127 4.74 7.13 -10.41
C LEU A 127 3.99 5.84 -10.72
N ILE A 128 3.40 5.71 -11.91
CA ILE A 128 2.76 4.47 -12.37
C ILE A 128 3.79 3.34 -12.48
N GLY A 129 4.97 3.62 -13.05
CA GLY A 129 6.08 2.67 -13.14
C GLY A 129 6.52 2.16 -11.77
N ARG A 130 6.68 3.07 -10.79
CA ARG A 130 7.02 2.71 -9.40
C ARG A 130 5.90 1.93 -8.71
N ALA A 131 4.63 2.28 -8.93
CA ALA A 131 3.50 1.51 -8.39
C ALA A 131 3.49 0.06 -8.89
N LYS A 132 3.84 -0.16 -10.16
CA LYS A 132 3.97 -1.51 -10.73
C LYS A 132 5.10 -2.30 -10.06
N GLN A 133 6.23 -1.67 -9.76
CA GLN A 133 7.33 -2.30 -9.00
C GLN A 133 6.89 -2.66 -7.58
N ILE A 134 6.20 -1.75 -6.89
CA ILE A 134 5.63 -2.00 -5.55
C ILE A 134 4.66 -3.19 -5.60
N LYS A 135 3.78 -3.25 -6.59
CA LYS A 135 2.85 -4.38 -6.78
C LYS A 135 3.60 -5.70 -6.94
N GLN A 136 4.63 -5.74 -7.79
CA GLN A 136 5.43 -6.95 -8.00
C GLN A 136 6.07 -7.42 -6.70
N TYR A 137 6.59 -6.48 -5.90
CA TYR A 137 7.14 -6.79 -4.59
C TYR A 137 6.07 -7.30 -3.61
N ARG A 138 4.89 -6.67 -3.55
CA ARG A 138 3.75 -7.13 -2.75
C ARG A 138 3.30 -8.54 -3.14
N ASP A 139 3.19 -8.83 -4.43
CA ASP A 139 2.81 -10.17 -4.91
C ASP A 139 3.88 -11.20 -4.56
N TRP A 140 5.15 -10.83 -4.64
CA TRP A 140 6.24 -11.69 -4.18
C TRP A 140 6.19 -11.93 -2.67
N ILE A 141 5.89 -10.92 -1.84
CA ILE A 141 5.69 -11.11 -0.38
C ILE A 141 4.53 -12.07 -0.12
N ALA A 142 3.41 -11.91 -0.83
CA ALA A 142 2.21 -12.73 -0.63
C ALA A 142 2.44 -14.20 -1.03
N HIS A 143 3.29 -14.45 -2.02
CA HIS A 143 3.50 -15.79 -2.58
C HIS A 143 4.84 -16.43 -2.24
N ARG A 144 5.76 -15.69 -1.59
CA ARG A 144 7.15 -16.03 -1.21
C ARG A 144 7.66 -17.31 -1.87
N ASN A 145 7.84 -17.26 -3.20
CA ASN A 145 8.29 -18.41 -3.96
C ASN A 145 9.82 -18.45 -3.92
N PRO A 146 10.44 -19.45 -3.26
CA PRO A 146 11.91 -19.54 -3.15
C PRO A 146 12.60 -19.71 -4.50
N SER A 147 11.88 -20.19 -5.52
CA SER A 147 12.40 -20.48 -6.84
C SER A 147 12.40 -19.26 -7.79
N LYS A 148 11.87 -18.11 -7.35
CA LYS A 148 11.88 -16.87 -8.12
C LYS A 148 12.76 -15.83 -7.44
N PRO A 149 13.64 -15.11 -8.18
CA PRO A 149 14.42 -14.04 -7.59
C PRO A 149 13.48 -12.99 -7.01
N ALA A 150 13.84 -12.46 -5.83
CA ALA A 150 13.12 -11.35 -5.26
C ALA A 150 13.19 -10.15 -6.21
N PRO A 151 12.08 -9.47 -6.51
CA PRO A 151 12.13 -8.21 -7.21
C PRO A 151 12.91 -7.19 -6.37
N SER A 152 13.28 -6.06 -6.97
CA SER A 152 13.97 -4.97 -6.26
C SER A 152 13.26 -4.65 -4.96
N VAL A 153 14.00 -4.65 -3.84
CA VAL A 153 13.43 -4.43 -2.52
C VAL A 153 12.79 -3.05 -2.46
N VAL A 154 11.55 -3.02 -1.99
CA VAL A 154 10.79 -1.80 -1.79
C VAL A 154 10.68 -1.52 -0.29
N THR A 155 10.89 -0.27 0.12
CA THR A 155 10.75 0.14 1.53
C THR A 155 9.35 0.67 1.81
N PRO A 156 8.85 0.58 3.06
CA PRO A 156 7.58 1.19 3.44
C PRO A 156 7.51 2.70 3.19
N GLU A 157 8.62 3.42 3.39
CA GLU A 157 8.72 4.86 3.10
C GLU A 157 8.54 5.16 1.60
N LEU A 158 9.24 4.41 0.74
CA LEU A 158 9.11 4.56 -0.71
C LEU A 158 7.67 4.27 -1.15
N THR A 159 7.08 3.17 -0.63
CA THR A 159 5.70 2.80 -0.90
C THR A 159 4.74 3.92 -0.48
N PHE A 160 4.84 4.39 0.76
CA PHE A 160 4.00 5.45 1.28
C PHE A 160 4.08 6.71 0.41
N ARG A 161 5.29 7.15 0.06
CA ARG A 161 5.51 8.34 -0.77
C ARG A 161 4.92 8.19 -2.18
N VAL A 162 5.20 7.08 -2.86
CA VAL A 162 4.73 6.86 -4.23
C VAL A 162 3.21 6.77 -4.28
N LEU A 163 2.61 5.98 -3.39
CA LEU A 163 1.16 5.78 -3.38
C LEU A 163 0.42 7.05 -2.94
N SER A 164 0.97 7.82 -1.99
CA SER A 164 0.41 9.12 -1.60
C SER A 164 0.43 10.11 -2.77
N GLY A 165 1.54 10.18 -3.53
CA GLY A 165 1.63 11.03 -4.71
C GLY A 165 0.61 10.67 -5.79
N LEU A 166 0.39 9.37 -6.03
CA LEU A 166 -0.66 8.90 -6.95
C LEU A 166 -2.06 9.31 -6.48
N ILE A 167 -2.35 9.14 -5.19
CA ILE A 167 -3.64 9.55 -4.59
C ILE A 167 -3.88 11.05 -4.77
N GLU A 168 -2.84 11.88 -4.65
CA GLU A 168 -2.94 13.32 -4.84
C GLU A 168 -3.28 13.66 -6.29
N GLN A 169 -2.52 13.12 -7.25
CA GLN A 169 -2.74 13.42 -8.67
C GLN A 169 -4.11 12.96 -9.17
N ILE A 170 -4.55 11.75 -8.79
CA ILE A 170 -5.86 11.22 -9.16
C ILE A 170 -6.99 12.12 -8.64
N ARG A 171 -6.83 12.65 -7.43
CA ARG A 171 -7.83 13.53 -6.80
C ARG A 171 -7.87 14.90 -7.44
N ASP A 172 -6.71 15.51 -7.69
CA ASP A 172 -6.64 16.85 -8.26
C ASP A 172 -7.29 16.89 -9.65
N ALA A 173 -7.14 15.81 -10.42
CA ALA A 173 -7.86 15.62 -11.67
C ALA A 173 -9.39 15.55 -11.52
N HIS A 174 -9.89 14.94 -10.45
CA HIS A 174 -11.34 14.86 -10.18
C HIS A 174 -11.95 16.19 -9.71
N VAL A 175 -11.21 17.00 -8.94
CA VAL A 175 -11.67 18.33 -8.49
C VAL A 175 -11.65 19.35 -9.63
N SER A 176 -10.68 19.24 -10.55
CA SER A 176 -10.56 20.15 -11.68
C SER A 176 -11.70 19.97 -12.69
N THR A 177 -12.20 18.75 -12.88
CA THR A 177 -13.28 18.45 -13.83
C THR A 177 -14.66 18.90 -13.31
N SER A 178 -14.93 18.82 -12.01
CA SER A 178 -16.21 19.27 -11.42
C SER A 178 -16.39 20.79 -11.39
N SER A 179 -15.30 21.55 -11.54
CA SER A 179 -15.32 23.02 -11.57
C SER A 179 -15.52 23.60 -12.98
N ILE A 180 -15.42 22.77 -14.03
CA ILE A 180 -15.59 23.17 -15.44
C ILE A 180 -17.04 22.95 -15.91
N GLU A 181 -17.84 22.18 -15.17
CA GLU A 181 -19.25 21.88 -15.48
C GLU A 181 -20.27 22.63 -14.61
N ALA A 182 -19.85 23.63 -13.82
CA ALA A 182 -20.72 24.52 -13.03
C ALA A 182 -20.84 25.90 -13.68
#